data_AF-A0A0F9NZF6-F1
#
_entry.id   AF-A0A0F9NZF6-F1
#
_cell.length_a   1.000
_cell.length_b   1.000
_cell.length_c   1.000
_cell.angle_alpha   90.00
_cell.angle_beta   90.00
_cell.angle_gamma   90.00
#
_symmetry.space_group_name_H-M   'P 1'
#
loop_
_entity.id
_entity.type
_entity.pdbx_description
1 polymer ?
#
loop_
_entity_poly.entity_id
_entity_poly.type
_entity_poly.pdbx_seq_one_letter_code
_entity_poly.pdbx_strand_id
1 'polypeptide(L)'
;MEGHPALHYLVQLLDATGDGSGSKDGAVDGDPTAVTLKIGPQAGEVFALDQLVVAIEDNAAVVWDGYGSIAASGLSTGCLLRVVNEAGTVVLDLLAGETVKRTFDWAKIASRWGTERTTTNGLTVFHIKLTTALIIPNGSYLEWVIQDDVSSLVAHTIQARGLVHSIPQR
;
A
#
# COMPACT_ATOMS: atom_id res chain seq x y z
N MET A 1 10.02 21.70 -31.55
CA MET A 1 8.89 21.75 -30.61
C MET A 1 9.21 20.76 -29.51
N GLU A 2 9.62 21.25 -28.34
CA GLU A 2 9.75 20.38 -27.17
C GLU A 2 8.34 19.98 -26.75
N GLY A 3 8.02 18.68 -26.82
CA GLY A 3 6.74 18.17 -26.36
C GLY A 3 6.65 18.38 -24.85
N HIS A 4 5.61 19.08 -24.39
CA HIS A 4 5.33 19.16 -22.97
C HIS A 4 5.07 17.74 -22.44
N PRO A 5 5.68 17.35 -21.31
CA PRO A 5 5.44 16.03 -20.71
C PRO A 5 3.95 15.90 -20.38
N ALA A 6 3.35 14.80 -20.84
CA ALA A 6 1.96 14.49 -20.52
C ALA A 6 1.86 14.07 -19.05
N LEU A 7 0.93 14.67 -18.32
CA LEU A 7 0.56 14.25 -16.97
C LEU A 7 -0.60 13.28 -17.08
N HIS A 8 -0.43 12.08 -16.56
CA HIS A 8 -1.46 11.04 -16.53
C HIS A 8 -1.91 10.77 -15.10
N TYR A 9 -3.19 10.49 -14.91
CA TYR A 9 -3.71 10.08 -13.61
C TYR A 9 -3.36 8.60 -13.36
N LEU A 10 -2.82 8.31 -12.18
CA LEU A 10 -2.47 6.97 -11.75
C LEU A 10 -3.57 6.42 -10.84
N VAL A 11 -4.05 5.21 -11.14
CA VAL A 11 -4.86 4.39 -10.23
C VAL A 11 -4.41 2.95 -10.39
N GLN A 12 -3.56 2.49 -9.48
CA GLN A 12 -2.95 1.17 -9.60
C GLN A 12 -2.84 0.48 -8.26
N LEU A 13 -3.17 -0.81 -8.26
CA LEU A 13 -2.98 -1.69 -7.10
C LEU A 13 -1.50 -2.03 -6.97
N LEU A 14 -1.02 -2.11 -5.73
CA LEU A 14 0.25 -2.78 -5.45
C LEU A 14 0.11 -4.25 -5.87
N ASP A 15 1.19 -4.80 -6.41
CA ASP A 15 1.22 -6.18 -6.87
C ASP A 15 2.60 -6.83 -6.65
N ALA A 16 2.67 -8.16 -6.76
CA ALA A 16 3.89 -8.92 -6.50
C ALA A 16 5.07 -8.56 -7.43
N THR A 17 4.79 -8.01 -8.62
CA THR A 17 5.79 -7.64 -9.63
C THR A 17 6.14 -6.17 -9.58
N GLY A 18 5.18 -5.30 -9.24
CA GLY A 18 5.33 -3.85 -9.13
C GLY A 18 4.98 -3.03 -10.37
N ASP A 19 4.60 -3.69 -11.46
CA ASP A 19 4.39 -3.11 -12.79
C ASP A 19 2.92 -3.18 -13.26
N GLY A 20 2.02 -3.67 -12.39
CA GLY A 20 0.59 -3.82 -12.66
C GLY A 20 0.17 -5.22 -13.11
N SER A 21 1.13 -6.11 -13.39
CA SER A 21 0.88 -7.45 -13.94
C SER A 21 0.77 -8.56 -12.90
N GLY A 22 1.31 -8.35 -11.68
CA GLY A 22 1.35 -9.36 -10.62
C GLY A 22 0.02 -9.58 -9.90
N SER A 23 0.01 -10.57 -8.99
CA SER A 23 -1.08 -10.73 -8.03
C SER A 23 -1.18 -9.49 -7.14
N LYS A 24 -2.40 -9.03 -6.92
CA LYS A 24 -2.72 -7.80 -6.17
C LYS A 24 -3.30 -8.09 -4.79
N ASP A 25 -3.60 -9.35 -4.53
CA ASP A 25 -4.19 -9.79 -3.28
C ASP A 25 -3.09 -10.13 -2.27
N GLY A 26 -3.13 -9.43 -1.15
CA GLY A 26 -2.26 -9.65 0.00
C GLY A 26 -2.96 -10.39 1.14
N ALA A 27 -4.09 -11.07 0.88
CA ALA A 27 -4.61 -12.12 1.76
C ALA A 27 -3.74 -13.39 1.60
N VAL A 28 -2.52 -13.35 2.14
CA VAL A 28 -1.49 -14.37 1.96
C VAL A 28 -0.85 -14.77 3.29
N ASP A 29 -0.16 -15.91 3.28
CA ASP A 29 0.67 -16.34 4.40
C ASP A 29 2.10 -15.77 4.28
N GLY A 30 2.44 -14.83 5.18
CA GLY A 30 3.75 -14.18 5.25
C GLY A 30 4.68 -14.73 6.34
N ASP A 31 4.31 -15.82 7.04
CA ASP A 31 5.08 -16.42 8.13
C ASP A 31 5.47 -17.86 7.77
N PRO A 32 6.76 -18.22 7.70
CA PRO A 32 7.96 -17.49 8.13
C PRO A 32 8.61 -16.61 7.05
N THR A 33 8.09 -16.60 5.82
CA THR A 33 8.68 -15.86 4.71
C THR A 33 7.79 -14.71 4.30
N ALA A 34 8.25 -13.49 4.55
CA ALA A 34 7.48 -12.28 4.25
C ALA A 34 7.12 -12.19 2.76
N VAL A 35 5.89 -11.73 2.49
CA VAL A 35 5.40 -11.47 1.13
C VAL A 35 5.36 -9.97 0.90
N THR A 36 5.87 -9.54 -0.26
CA THR A 36 5.92 -8.13 -0.64
C THR A 36 5.02 -7.87 -1.84
N LEU A 37 4.13 -6.88 -1.71
CA LEU A 37 3.44 -6.26 -2.83
C LEU A 37 4.00 -4.85 -3.02
N LYS A 38 4.18 -4.40 -4.26
CA LYS A 38 4.83 -3.12 -4.55
C LYS A 38 4.20 -2.41 -5.73
N ILE A 39 4.57 -1.15 -5.90
CA ILE A 39 4.26 -0.34 -7.07
C ILE A 39 5.43 0.61 -7.32
N GLY A 40 5.90 0.68 -8.57
CA GLY A 40 6.94 1.61 -8.98
C GLY A 40 6.70 2.15 -10.39
N PRO A 41 7.26 3.34 -10.70
CA PRO A 41 7.27 3.88 -12.05
C PRO A 41 8.01 2.97 -13.04
N GLN A 42 7.53 2.92 -14.28
CA GLN A 42 8.28 2.30 -15.38
C GLN A 42 9.49 3.14 -15.78
N ALA A 43 10.35 2.61 -16.65
CA ALA A 43 11.53 3.31 -17.15
C ALA A 43 11.16 4.68 -17.77
N GLY A 44 11.79 5.75 -17.29
CA GLY A 44 11.48 7.13 -17.68
C GLY A 44 10.28 7.75 -16.97
N GLU A 45 9.64 7.08 -16.01
CA GLU A 45 8.52 7.65 -15.25
C GLU A 45 8.93 8.06 -13.82
N VAL A 46 8.12 8.95 -13.24
CA VAL A 46 8.11 9.31 -11.82
C VAL A 46 6.65 9.31 -11.36
N PHE A 47 6.36 8.69 -10.23
CA PHE A 47 5.04 8.79 -9.61
C PHE A 47 5.02 9.88 -8.55
N ALA A 48 3.92 10.63 -8.51
CA ALA A 48 3.58 11.55 -7.44
C ALA A 48 2.26 11.09 -6.82
N LEU A 49 2.35 10.26 -5.78
CA LEU A 49 1.19 9.63 -5.14
C LEU A 49 0.57 10.58 -4.12
N ASP A 50 -0.74 10.76 -4.13
CA ASP A 50 -1.47 11.64 -3.20
C ASP A 50 -2.45 10.89 -2.29
N GLN A 51 -2.75 9.62 -2.60
CA GLN A 51 -3.67 8.81 -1.81
C GLN A 51 -3.31 7.33 -1.89
N LEU A 52 -3.44 6.65 -0.76
CA LEU A 52 -3.50 5.20 -0.67
C LEU A 52 -4.91 4.77 -0.25
N VAL A 53 -5.44 3.73 -0.88
CA VAL A 53 -6.72 3.12 -0.51
C VAL A 53 -6.46 1.68 -0.09
N VAL A 54 -6.65 1.40 1.19
CA VAL A 54 -6.50 0.05 1.76
C VAL A 54 -7.88 -0.58 1.89
N ALA A 55 -8.08 -1.77 1.36
CA ALA A 55 -9.33 -2.52 1.49
C ALA A 55 -9.04 -3.88 2.12
N ILE A 56 -9.70 -4.16 3.24
CA ILE A 56 -9.70 -5.45 3.96
C ILE A 56 -11.09 -6.05 3.83
N GLU A 57 -11.19 -7.24 3.27
CA GLU A 57 -12.42 -8.02 3.17
C GLU A 57 -12.29 -9.33 3.96
N ASP A 58 -13.35 -9.69 4.67
CA ASP A 58 -13.40 -10.86 5.53
C ASP A 58 -14.81 -11.49 5.51
N ASN A 59 -14.89 -12.78 5.88
CA ASN A 59 -16.13 -13.55 6.01
C ASN A 59 -17.00 -13.10 7.18
N ALA A 60 -16.43 -12.39 8.16
CA ALA A 60 -17.12 -11.88 9.33
C ALA A 60 -16.92 -10.37 9.51
N ALA A 61 -17.63 -9.77 10.47
CA ALA A 61 -17.45 -8.37 10.79
C ALA A 61 -16.00 -8.09 11.21
N VAL A 62 -15.37 -7.11 10.56
CA VAL A 62 -14.00 -6.69 10.88
C VAL A 62 -13.95 -6.13 12.31
N VAL A 63 -13.02 -6.66 13.11
CA VAL A 63 -12.79 -6.27 14.50
C VAL A 63 -11.65 -5.25 14.56
N TRP A 64 -11.84 -4.18 15.34
CA TRP A 64 -10.89 -3.07 15.44
C TRP A 64 -9.58 -3.44 16.12
N ASP A 65 -9.67 -4.17 17.23
CA ASP A 65 -8.52 -4.61 18.02
C ASP A 65 -7.83 -5.84 17.42
N GLY A 66 -8.44 -6.45 16.41
CA GLY A 66 -7.85 -7.49 15.58
C GLY A 66 -7.41 -6.98 14.22
N TYR A 67 -6.85 -7.86 13.40
CA TYR A 67 -6.66 -7.62 11.97
C TYR A 67 -7.77 -8.36 11.22
N GLY A 68 -8.66 -7.67 10.51
CA GLY A 68 -9.89 -8.32 10.01
C GLY A 68 -10.71 -8.92 11.17
N SER A 69 -11.20 -10.14 10.99
CA SER A 69 -11.80 -11.00 12.01
C SER A 69 -10.85 -12.12 12.49
N ILE A 70 -9.69 -12.25 11.85
CA ILE A 70 -8.81 -13.43 11.90
C ILE A 70 -7.99 -13.55 13.20
N ALA A 71 -7.68 -12.43 13.86
CA ALA A 71 -6.86 -12.43 15.07
C ALA A 71 -7.41 -11.45 16.09
N ALA A 72 -8.09 -11.92 17.14
CA ALA A 72 -8.72 -11.07 18.15
C ALA A 72 -7.74 -10.13 18.88
N SER A 73 -6.45 -10.49 18.94
CA SER A 73 -5.37 -9.71 19.54
C SER A 73 -4.49 -8.97 18.51
N GLY A 74 -4.79 -9.08 17.22
CA GLY A 74 -3.94 -8.58 16.12
C GLY A 74 -2.82 -9.55 15.71
N LEU A 75 -2.06 -9.14 14.70
CA LEU A 75 -0.91 -9.84 14.14
C LEU A 75 0.30 -9.80 15.10
N SER A 76 1.18 -10.80 15.02
CA SER A 76 2.33 -10.92 15.93
C SER A 76 3.43 -9.91 15.56
N THR A 77 3.84 -9.92 14.30
CA THR A 77 4.88 -9.07 13.70
C THR A 77 4.27 -7.83 13.04
N GLY A 78 3.22 -8.03 12.25
CA GLY A 78 2.47 -7.02 11.51
C GLY A 78 2.95 -6.83 10.07
N CYS A 79 2.44 -5.77 9.46
CA CYS A 79 2.81 -5.34 8.11
C CYS A 79 3.62 -4.04 8.14
N LEU A 80 4.47 -3.84 7.12
CA LEU A 80 5.25 -2.62 6.90
C LEU A 80 4.78 -1.91 5.63
N LEU A 81 4.92 -0.59 5.59
CA LEU A 81 4.68 0.22 4.41
C LEU A 81 5.84 1.21 4.24
N ARG A 82 6.59 1.11 3.14
CA ARG A 82 7.85 1.83 2.97
C ARG A 82 8.18 2.12 1.52
N VAL A 83 8.99 3.14 1.28
CA VAL A 83 9.61 3.41 -0.02
C VAL A 83 11.03 2.87 -0.01
N VAL A 84 11.34 2.12 -1.06
CA VAL A 84 12.65 1.49 -1.27
C VAL A 84 13.24 2.02 -2.57
N ASN A 85 14.52 2.34 -2.56
CA ASN A 85 15.23 2.78 -3.76
C ASN A 85 15.73 1.59 -4.60
N GLU A 86 16.33 1.89 -5.76
CA GLU A 86 16.85 0.88 -6.69
C GLU A 86 17.90 -0.04 -6.05
N ALA A 87 18.64 0.45 -5.06
CA ALA A 87 19.64 -0.34 -4.32
C ALA A 87 19.02 -1.23 -3.22
N GLY A 88 17.70 -1.27 -3.09
CA GLY A 88 17.02 -2.04 -2.03
C GLY A 88 17.08 -1.38 -0.65
N THR A 89 17.48 -0.11 -0.56
CA THR A 89 17.55 0.62 0.72
C THR A 89 16.21 1.30 1.01
N VAL A 90 15.71 1.16 2.24
CA VAL A 90 14.53 1.89 2.71
C VAL A 90 14.89 3.38 2.82
N VAL A 91 14.26 4.21 2.01
CA VAL A 91 14.46 5.67 2.00
C VAL A 91 13.40 6.43 2.77
N LEU A 92 12.22 5.82 2.95
CA LEU A 92 11.15 6.36 3.76
C LEU A 92 10.35 5.22 4.39
N ASP A 93 10.17 5.27 5.69
CA ASP A 93 9.24 4.43 6.43
C ASP A 93 7.95 5.22 6.70
N LEU A 94 6.84 4.81 6.09
CA LEU A 94 5.55 5.50 6.23
C LEU A 94 4.92 5.28 7.61
N LEU A 95 5.39 4.28 8.36
CA LEU A 95 4.89 3.92 9.69
C LEU A 95 5.76 4.48 10.82
N ALA A 96 6.91 5.05 10.50
CA ALA A 96 7.86 5.64 11.45
C ALA A 96 8.37 4.65 12.52
N GLY A 97 8.76 3.45 12.09
CA GLY A 97 9.28 2.37 12.94
C GLY A 97 8.21 1.45 13.53
N GLU A 98 6.93 1.81 13.37
CA GLU A 98 5.80 0.99 13.81
C GLU A 98 5.41 -0.05 12.74
N THR A 99 4.62 -1.04 13.14
CA THR A 99 4.01 -2.01 12.21
C THR A 99 2.49 -1.97 12.30
N VAL A 100 1.82 -2.34 11.21
CA VAL A 100 0.37 -2.50 11.22
C VAL A 100 0.05 -3.88 11.77
N LYS A 101 -0.43 -3.95 13.03
CA LYS A 101 -0.81 -5.21 13.66
C LYS A 101 -2.31 -5.40 13.75
N ARG A 102 -3.08 -4.33 13.68
CA ARG A 102 -4.54 -4.35 13.81
C ARG A 102 -5.20 -3.49 12.74
N THR A 103 -6.46 -3.76 12.47
CA THR A 103 -7.34 -2.91 11.67
C THR A 103 -7.32 -1.47 12.17
N PHE A 104 -7.29 -1.26 13.49
CA PHE A 104 -7.20 0.08 14.07
C PHE A 104 -5.92 0.84 13.70
N ASP A 105 -4.81 0.14 13.44
CA ASP A 105 -3.56 0.82 13.11
C ASP A 105 -3.64 1.49 11.73
N TRP A 106 -4.47 0.98 10.79
CA TRP A 106 -4.80 1.70 9.55
C TRP A 106 -5.54 3.01 9.80
N ALA A 107 -6.49 3.03 10.75
CA ALA A 107 -7.15 4.28 11.12
C ALA A 107 -6.18 5.28 11.75
N LYS A 108 -5.20 4.83 12.54
CA LYS A 108 -4.16 5.71 13.08
C LYS A 108 -3.33 6.32 11.96
N ILE A 109 -2.87 5.52 11.01
CA ILE A 109 -2.11 6.01 9.85
C ILE A 109 -2.94 7.02 9.07
N ALA A 110 -4.19 6.66 8.74
CA ALA A 110 -5.10 7.54 8.03
C ALA A 110 -5.33 8.86 8.80
N SER A 111 -5.46 8.82 10.13
CA SER A 111 -5.72 10.01 10.94
C SER A 111 -4.57 11.02 10.93
N ARG A 112 -3.34 10.56 10.69
CA ARG A 112 -2.16 11.44 10.58
C ARG A 112 -2.22 12.30 9.33
N TRP A 113 -2.84 11.82 8.25
CA TRP A 113 -2.74 12.44 6.92
C TRP A 113 -4.09 12.91 6.36
N GLY A 114 -5.21 12.41 6.89
CA GLY A 114 -6.58 12.74 6.50
C GLY A 114 -7.35 11.47 6.14
N THR A 115 -8.58 11.30 6.67
CA THR A 115 -9.31 10.02 6.60
C THR A 115 -10.72 10.15 6.07
N GLU A 116 -11.08 9.21 5.19
CA GLU A 116 -12.44 8.72 5.04
C GLU A 116 -12.42 7.19 5.24
N ARG A 117 -13.38 6.67 6.00
CA ARG A 117 -13.53 5.24 6.27
C ARG A 117 -14.93 4.80 5.90
N THR A 118 -15.00 3.69 5.19
CA THR A 118 -16.27 3.00 4.92
C THR A 118 -16.17 1.58 5.44
N THR A 119 -17.15 1.18 6.26
CA THR A 119 -17.26 -0.20 6.76
C THR A 119 -18.65 -0.70 6.44
N THR A 120 -18.72 -1.82 5.74
CA THR A 120 -19.96 -2.51 5.39
C THR A 120 -19.68 -4.01 5.51
N ASN A 121 -20.48 -4.74 6.30
CA ASN A 121 -20.43 -6.19 6.52
C ASN A 121 -19.26 -6.94 5.85
N GLY A 122 -18.16 -7.16 6.59
CA GLY A 122 -16.99 -7.89 6.09
C GLY A 122 -15.95 -7.04 5.36
N LEU A 123 -16.33 -5.89 4.80
CA LEU A 123 -15.43 -4.98 4.11
C LEU A 123 -15.14 -3.72 4.93
N THR A 124 -13.87 -3.39 5.08
CA THR A 124 -13.40 -2.09 5.58
C THR A 124 -12.44 -1.46 4.59
N VAL A 125 -12.73 -0.21 4.22
CA VAL A 125 -11.90 0.60 3.31
C VAL A 125 -11.39 1.83 4.03
N PHE A 126 -10.08 2.05 3.95
CA PHE A 126 -9.38 3.24 4.45
C PHE A 126 -8.86 4.08 3.30
N HIS A 127 -9.29 5.34 3.25
CA HIS A 127 -8.71 6.35 2.38
C HIS A 127 -7.66 7.13 3.15
N ILE A 128 -6.40 6.87 2.85
CA ILE A 128 -5.24 7.55 3.43
C ILE A 128 -4.82 8.65 2.45
N LYS A 129 -5.29 9.88 2.69
CA LYS A 129 -4.93 11.05 1.87
C LYS A 129 -3.59 11.58 2.35
N LEU A 130 -2.59 11.70 1.49
CA LEU A 130 -1.27 12.20 1.83
C LEU A 130 -1.30 13.73 1.88
N THR A 131 -0.74 14.34 2.94
CA THR A 131 -0.66 15.81 3.06
C THR A 131 0.31 16.43 2.07
N THR A 132 1.30 15.66 1.63
CA THR A 132 2.27 16.02 0.58
C THR A 132 2.41 14.81 -0.33
N ALA A 133 2.44 15.04 -1.64
CA ALA A 133 2.57 13.96 -2.60
C ALA A 133 3.87 13.17 -2.34
N LEU A 134 3.74 11.86 -2.24
CA LEU A 134 4.86 10.94 -2.12
C LEU A 134 5.47 10.75 -3.51
N ILE A 135 6.68 11.29 -3.68
CA ILE A 135 7.42 11.18 -4.95
C ILE A 135 8.18 9.87 -4.98
N ILE A 136 7.83 9.00 -5.92
CA ILE A 136 8.54 7.75 -6.20
C ILE A 136 9.31 7.93 -7.51
N PRO A 137 10.63 8.14 -7.45
CA PRO A 137 11.45 8.32 -8.64
C PRO A 137 11.65 6.99 -9.38
N ASN A 138 12.13 7.07 -10.62
CA ASN A 138 12.51 5.91 -11.41
C ASN A 138 13.44 4.95 -10.63
N GLY A 139 13.20 3.64 -10.74
CA GLY A 139 13.97 2.61 -10.05
C GLY A 139 13.62 2.44 -8.57
N SER A 140 12.86 3.36 -7.97
CA SER A 140 12.31 3.22 -6.61
C SER A 140 10.89 2.66 -6.65
N TYR A 141 10.39 2.17 -5.52
CA TYR A 141 9.02 1.68 -5.40
C TYR A 141 8.48 1.85 -3.99
N LEU A 142 7.16 2.01 -3.90
CA LEU A 142 6.41 1.84 -2.66
C LEU A 142 6.14 0.35 -2.48
N GLU A 143 6.42 -0.19 -1.31
CA GLU A 143 6.09 -1.57 -0.98
C GLU A 143 5.31 -1.69 0.32
N TRP A 144 4.45 -2.71 0.34
CA TRP A 144 3.78 -3.23 1.50
C TRP A 144 4.29 -4.65 1.74
N VAL A 145 4.86 -4.86 2.93
CA VAL A 145 5.45 -6.13 3.34
C VAL A 145 4.57 -6.77 4.40
N ILE A 146 4.20 -8.03 4.18
CA ILE A 146 3.33 -8.84 5.02
C ILE A 146 4.21 -9.88 5.72
N GLN A 147 4.25 -9.86 7.04
CA GLN A 147 5.15 -10.70 7.85
C GLN A 147 4.41 -11.63 8.85
N ASP A 148 3.10 -11.78 8.67
CA ASP A 148 2.23 -12.69 9.41
C ASP A 148 1.31 -13.41 8.44
N ASP A 149 0.67 -14.48 8.91
CA ASP A 149 -0.41 -15.13 8.19
C ASP A 149 -1.69 -14.28 8.21
N VAL A 150 -2.07 -13.77 7.03
CA VAL A 150 -3.35 -13.10 6.78
C VAL A 150 -4.16 -13.79 5.68
N SER A 151 -3.83 -15.04 5.35
CA SER A 151 -4.43 -15.83 4.26
C SER A 151 -5.90 -16.19 4.48
N SER A 152 -6.40 -16.05 5.71
CA SER A 152 -7.80 -16.31 6.06
C SER A 152 -8.74 -15.13 5.76
N LEU A 153 -8.20 -13.96 5.38
CA LEU A 153 -8.99 -12.87 4.82
C LEU A 153 -9.58 -13.30 3.47
N VAL A 154 -10.71 -12.68 3.09
CA VAL A 154 -11.31 -12.90 1.76
C VAL A 154 -10.50 -12.17 0.69
N ALA A 155 -10.08 -10.94 0.99
CA ALA A 155 -9.21 -10.15 0.13
C ALA A 155 -8.51 -9.06 0.95
N HIS A 156 -7.30 -8.68 0.53
CA HIS A 156 -6.61 -7.56 1.13
C HIS A 156 -5.76 -6.81 0.10
N THR A 157 -6.11 -5.55 -0.18
CA THR A 157 -5.50 -4.80 -1.28
C THR A 157 -5.10 -3.39 -0.88
N ILE A 158 -4.06 -2.87 -1.53
CA ILE A 158 -3.67 -1.45 -1.43
C ILE A 158 -3.62 -0.87 -2.84
N GLN A 159 -4.37 0.20 -3.06
CA GLN A 159 -4.36 0.98 -4.29
C GLN A 159 -3.64 2.31 -4.06
N ALA A 160 -2.67 2.62 -4.92
CA ALA A 160 -2.03 3.92 -5.00
C ALA A 160 -2.73 4.79 -6.06
N ARG A 161 -2.92 6.06 -5.72
CA ARG A 161 -3.50 7.08 -6.60
C ARG A 161 -2.61 8.33 -6.63
N GLY A 162 -2.64 9.02 -7.77
CA GLY A 162 -1.89 10.26 -7.95
C GLY A 162 -1.62 10.55 -9.42
N LEU A 163 -0.41 11.02 -9.73
CA LEU A 163 0.00 11.38 -11.08
C LEU A 163 1.25 10.60 -11.52
N VAL A 164 1.33 10.31 -12.82
CA VAL A 164 2.53 9.85 -13.51
C VAL A 164 3.11 11.02 -14.31
N HIS A 165 4.41 11.25 -14.15
CA HIS A 165 5.19 12.18 -14.95
C HIS A 165 6.18 11.41 -15.82
N SER A 166 6.00 11.46 -17.14
CA SER A 166 6.94 10.87 -18.09
C SER A 166 8.07 11.85 -18.40
N ILE A 167 9.31 11.41 -18.18
CA ILE A 167 10.53 12.13 -18.51
C ILE A 167 10.92 11.76 -19.95
N PRO A 168 11.00 12.73 -20.88
CA PRO A 168 11.47 12.45 -22.23
C PRO A 168 12.88 11.85 -22.20
N GLN A 169 13.06 10.67 -22.80
CA GLN A 169 14.40 10.11 -22.98
C GLN A 169 15.12 10.96 -24.04
N ARG A 170 16.28 11.51 -23.66
CA ARG A 170 17.14 12.31 -24.53
C ARG A 170 18.12 11.43 -25.29
#